data_AF-A0A970L8B0-F1
#
_entry.id   AF-A0A970L8B0-F1
#
_cell.length_a   1.000
_cell.length_b   1.000
_cell.length_c   1.000
_cell.angle_alpha   90.00
_cell.angle_beta   90.00
_cell.angle_gamma   90.00
#
_symmetry.space_group_name_H-M   'P 1'
#
loop_
_entity.id
_entity.type
_entity.pdbx_description
1 polymer ?
#
loop_
_entity_poly.entity_id
_entity_poly.type
_entity_poly.pdbx_seq_one_letter_code
_entity_poly.pdbx_strand_id
1 'polypeptide(L)'
;KPKADTALRDYENIPFLVKSQHAATHFRKQTIEEYFEREVKPHLPNAWIDETKTKIGYEINFTKYFYEFKPLRPLADIKADILALEEKSALGLEGLKD
;
A
#
# COMPACT_ATOMS: atom_id res chain seq x y z
N LYS A 1 -20.32 18.64 -26.38
CA LYS A 1 -19.86 17.70 -25.33
C LYS A 1 -19.75 18.48 -24.03
N PRO A 2 -20.26 17.99 -22.89
CA PRO A 2 -20.07 18.66 -21.61
C PRO A 2 -18.56 18.83 -21.35
N LYS A 3 -18.18 19.99 -20.82
CA LYS A 3 -16.78 20.30 -20.50
C LYS A 3 -16.42 19.53 -19.22
N ALA A 4 -15.35 18.75 -19.25
CA ALA A 4 -14.88 18.02 -18.08
C ALA A 4 -14.49 19.00 -16.97
N ASP A 5 -15.06 18.82 -15.78
CA ASP A 5 -14.64 19.53 -14.57
C ASP A 5 -13.54 18.72 -13.88
N THR A 6 -12.38 19.32 -13.69
CA THR A 6 -11.24 18.67 -13.04
C THR A 6 -11.49 18.38 -11.57
N ALA A 7 -12.34 19.15 -10.89
CA ALA A 7 -12.66 18.96 -9.48
C ALA A 7 -13.56 17.75 -9.21
N LEU A 8 -14.22 17.23 -10.25
CA LEU A 8 -15.13 16.07 -10.18
C LEU A 8 -14.50 14.79 -10.72
N ARG A 9 -13.18 14.77 -10.93
CA ARG A 9 -12.46 13.59 -11.43
C ARG A 9 -12.16 12.62 -10.29
N ASP A 10 -12.33 11.34 -10.59
CA ASP A 10 -11.93 10.24 -9.72
C ASP A 10 -11.13 9.18 -10.51
N TYR A 11 -10.44 8.30 -9.80
CA TYR A 11 -9.61 7.23 -10.36
C TYR A 11 -9.95 5.89 -9.72
N GLU A 12 -10.10 4.87 -10.56
CA GLU A 12 -10.37 3.50 -10.11
C GLU A 12 -9.18 2.58 -10.35
N ASN A 13 -8.86 1.75 -9.35
CA ASN A 13 -7.91 0.66 -9.49
C ASN A 13 -8.66 -0.62 -9.84
N ILE A 14 -8.68 -0.96 -11.14
CA ILE A 14 -9.45 -2.08 -11.66
C ILE A 14 -8.58 -3.33 -11.73
N PRO A 15 -8.92 -4.42 -11.01
CA PRO A 15 -8.19 -5.67 -11.10
C PRO A 15 -8.24 -6.25 -12.52
N PHE A 16 -7.08 -6.65 -13.05
CA PHE A 16 -7.02 -7.27 -14.38
C PHE A 16 -7.73 -8.63 -14.45
N LEU A 17 -7.81 -9.33 -13.30
CA LEU A 17 -8.37 -10.65 -13.17
C LEU A 17 -9.49 -10.68 -12.13
N VAL A 18 -10.57 -11.39 -12.44
CA VAL A 18 -11.67 -11.68 -11.52
C VAL A 18 -11.92 -13.17 -11.41
N LYS A 19 -12.52 -13.60 -10.31
CA LYS A 19 -12.93 -15.00 -10.12
C LYS A 19 -13.92 -15.41 -11.21
N SER A 20 -13.66 -16.54 -11.85
CA SER A 20 -14.59 -17.14 -12.79
C SER A 20 -15.78 -17.69 -12.02
N GLN A 21 -16.98 -17.53 -12.59
CA GLN A 21 -18.20 -18.10 -12.03
C GLN A 21 -18.21 -19.63 -12.08
N HIS A 22 -17.43 -20.24 -12.99
CA HIS A 22 -17.55 -21.66 -13.33
C HIS A 22 -16.61 -22.55 -12.50
N ALA A 23 -15.61 -21.98 -11.83
CA ALA A 23 -14.73 -22.72 -10.92
C ALA A 23 -14.06 -21.75 -9.93
N ALA A 24 -14.16 -22.06 -8.64
CA ALA A 24 -13.65 -21.23 -7.55
C ALA A 24 -12.12 -20.97 -7.61
N THR A 25 -11.39 -21.78 -8.37
CA THR A 25 -9.93 -21.72 -8.54
C THR A 25 -9.49 -21.06 -9.84
N HIS A 26 -10.42 -20.69 -10.74
CA HIS A 26 -10.08 -20.13 -12.04
C HIS A 26 -10.32 -18.62 -12.09
N PHE A 27 -9.38 -17.89 -12.67
CA PHE A 27 -9.51 -16.46 -12.91
C PHE A 27 -9.75 -16.20 -14.40
N ARG A 28 -10.52 -15.16 -14.71
CA ARG A 28 -10.67 -14.66 -16.07
C ARG A 28 -10.25 -13.20 -16.15
N LYS A 29 -9.88 -12.75 -17.35
CA LYS A 29 -9.68 -11.34 -17.62
C LYS A 29 -11.00 -10.58 -17.45
N GLN A 30 -10.90 -9.36 -16.94
CA GLN A 30 -11.99 -8.38 -16.89
C GLN A 30 -11.61 -7.16 -17.74
N THR A 31 -12.59 -6.53 -18.39
CA THR A 31 -12.40 -5.25 -19.06
C THR A 31 -12.80 -4.08 -18.15
N ILE A 32 -12.29 -2.89 -18.47
CA ILE A 32 -12.60 -1.66 -17.74
C ILE A 32 -14.11 -1.36 -17.84
N GLU A 33 -14.71 -1.55 -19.01
CA GLU A 33 -16.12 -1.32 -19.26
C GLU A 33 -17.00 -2.24 -18.41
N GLU A 34 -16.62 -3.52 -18.29
CA GLU A 34 -17.35 -4.46 -17.43
C GLU A 34 -17.35 -4.02 -15.97
N TYR A 35 -16.22 -3.50 -15.48
CA TYR A 35 -16.14 -2.94 -14.13
C TYR A 35 -16.98 -1.67 -14.01
N PHE A 36 -16.86 -0.78 -14.98
CA PHE A 36 -17.54 0.51 -15.00
C PHE A 36 -19.06 0.38 -15.00
N GLU A 37 -19.62 -0.53 -15.80
CA GLU A 37 -21.06 -0.81 -15.84
C GLU A 37 -21.56 -1.45 -14.53
N ARG A 38 -20.73 -2.25 -13.85
CA ARG A 38 -21.11 -2.95 -12.63
C ARG A 38 -20.98 -2.09 -11.38
N GLU A 39 -19.90 -1.33 -11.25
CA GLU A 39 -19.51 -0.65 -10.01
C GLU A 39 -19.70 0.88 -10.10
N VAL A 40 -19.61 1.50 -11.29
CA VAL A 40 -19.68 2.97 -11.42
C VAL A 40 -21.06 3.44 -11.87
N LYS A 41 -21.56 2.94 -13.00
CA LYS A 41 -22.83 3.38 -13.60
C LYS A 41 -24.05 3.30 -12.67
N PRO A 42 -24.23 2.27 -11.82
CA PRO A 42 -25.37 2.21 -10.91
C PRO A 42 -25.39 3.33 -9.88
N HIS A 43 -24.23 3.90 -9.55
CA HIS A 43 -24.08 4.98 -8.56
C HIS A 43 -23.97 6.35 -9.22
N LEU A 44 -23.36 6.44 -10.41
CA LEU A 44 -23.22 7.68 -11.16
C LEU A 44 -23.56 7.45 -12.65
N PRO A 45 -24.85 7.51 -13.02
CA PRO A 45 -25.31 7.17 -14.39
C PRO A 45 -24.68 8.03 -15.49
N ASN A 46 -24.37 9.29 -15.17
CA ASN A 46 -23.78 10.26 -16.09
C ASN A 46 -22.24 10.20 -16.14
N ALA A 47 -21.61 9.27 -15.41
CA ALA A 47 -20.17 9.05 -15.47
C ALA A 47 -19.76 8.63 -16.89
N TRP A 48 -18.53 8.99 -17.25
CA TRP A 48 -17.87 8.63 -18.50
C TRP A 48 -16.37 8.44 -18.25
N ILE A 49 -15.72 7.67 -19.11
CA ILE A 49 -14.30 7.32 -18.99
C ILE A 49 -13.47 8.20 -19.93
N ASP A 50 -12.38 8.78 -19.44
CA ASP A 50 -11.34 9.37 -20.27
C ASP A 50 -10.27 8.32 -20.61
N GLU A 51 -10.47 7.60 -21.72
CA GLU A 51 -9.59 6.52 -22.17
C GLU A 51 -8.13 6.95 -22.36
N THR A 52 -7.87 8.24 -22.57
CA THR A 52 -6.50 8.76 -22.74
C THR A 52 -5.69 8.74 -21.44
N LYS A 53 -6.37 8.51 -20.30
CA LYS A 53 -5.77 8.46 -18.96
C LYS A 53 -5.64 7.04 -18.43
N THR A 54 -6.13 6.04 -19.16
CA THR A 54 -6.00 4.63 -18.80
C THR A 54 -4.54 4.20 -18.81
N LYS A 55 -4.11 3.52 -17.74
CA LYS A 55 -2.75 2.96 -17.61
C LYS A 55 -2.85 1.51 -17.16
N ILE A 56 -2.02 0.66 -17.75
CA ILE A 56 -1.86 -0.75 -17.34
C ILE A 56 -0.57 -0.86 -16.53
N GLY A 57 -0.66 -1.46 -15.35
CA GLY A 57 0.47 -1.70 -14.47
C GLY A 57 0.25 -2.93 -13.59
N TYR A 58 1.31 -3.35 -12.92
CA TYR A 58 1.27 -4.45 -11.95
C TYR A 58 1.68 -3.90 -10.59
N GLU A 59 0.94 -4.28 -9.55
CA GLU A 59 1.31 -4.00 -8.17
C GLU A 59 1.99 -5.23 -7.56
N ILE A 60 3.22 -5.06 -7.07
CA ILE A 60 3.94 -6.07 -6.31
C ILE A 60 4.06 -5.54 -4.88
N ASN A 61 3.33 -6.14 -3.94
CA ASN A 61 3.43 -5.75 -2.54
C ASN A 61 4.75 -6.27 -1.95
N PHE A 62 5.76 -5.41 -1.91
CA PHE A 62 7.11 -5.79 -1.47
C PHE A 62 7.12 -6.34 -0.04
N THR A 63 6.42 -5.67 0.88
CA THR A 63 6.33 -6.11 2.27
C THR A 63 5.68 -7.48 2.40
N LYS A 64 4.67 -7.82 1.60
CA LYS A 64 4.01 -9.13 1.68
C LYS A 64 4.90 -10.27 1.19
N TYR A 65 5.62 -10.07 0.09
CA TYR A 65 6.33 -11.15 -0.59
C TYR A 65 7.82 -11.23 -0.27
N PHE A 66 8.43 -10.10 0.11
CA PHE A 66 9.89 -9.99 0.28
C PHE A 66 10.28 -9.54 1.69
N TYR A 67 9.32 -9.43 2.62
CA TYR A 67 9.67 -9.15 4.00
C TYR A 67 10.34 -10.38 4.63
N GLU A 68 11.62 -10.20 4.94
CA GLU A 68 12.36 -11.10 5.79
C GLU A 68 12.14 -10.66 7.25
N PHE A 69 11.56 -11.56 8.05
CA PHE A 69 11.36 -11.29 9.47
C PHE A 69 12.70 -11.08 10.17
N LYS A 70 12.88 -9.89 10.73
CA LYS A 70 14.01 -9.60 11.62
C LYS A 70 13.55 -9.77 13.07
N PRO A 71 14.06 -10.77 13.80
CA PRO A 71 13.74 -10.90 15.22
C PRO A 71 14.21 -9.66 15.97
N LEU A 72 13.47 -9.30 17.01
CA LEU A 72 13.91 -8.27 17.93
C LEU A 72 15.17 -8.74 18.66
N ARG A 73 16.04 -7.80 19.03
CA ARG A 73 17.20 -8.11 19.86
C ARG A 73 16.76 -8.63 21.25
N PRO A 74 17.48 -9.58 21.85
CA PRO A 74 17.19 -10.08 23.19
C PRO A 74 17.07 -8.98 24.24
N LEU A 75 16.13 -9.11 25.18
CA LEU A 75 15.94 -8.14 26.28
C LEU A 75 17.22 -7.94 27.11
N ALA A 76 18.02 -8.99 27.28
CA ALA A 76 19.28 -8.94 28.01
C ALA A 76 20.27 -7.96 27.36
N ASP A 77 20.37 -7.98 26.03
CA ASP A 77 21.22 -7.06 25.27
C ASP A 77 20.67 -5.63 25.38
N ILE A 78 19.34 -5.46 25.42
CA ILE A 78 18.71 -4.16 25.68
C ILE A 78 19.14 -3.60 27.02
N LYS A 79 19.08 -4.43 28.06
CA LYS A 79 19.44 -4.05 29.43
C LYS A 79 20.93 -3.72 29.53
N ALA A 80 21.80 -4.53 28.91
CA ALA A 80 23.24 -4.32 28.93
C ALA A 80 23.63 -2.98 28.30
N ASP A 81 23.06 -2.65 27.14
CA ASP A 81 23.32 -1.37 26.47
C ASP A 81 22.82 -0.18 27.30
N ILE A 82 21.64 -0.29 27.94
CA ILE A 82 21.12 0.77 28.80
C ILE A 82 22.09 1.05 29.96
N LEU A 83 22.54 0.00 30.67
CA LEU A 83 23.48 0.15 31.79
C LEU A 83 24.83 0.73 31.35
N ALA A 84 25.36 0.29 30.20
CA ALA A 84 26.60 0.83 29.65
C ALA A 84 26.46 2.33 29.27
N LEU A 85 25.30 2.73 28.75
CA LEU A 85 25.00 4.14 28.45
C LEU A 85 24.87 4.98 29.73
N GLU A 86 24.25 4.45 30.78
CA GLU A 86 24.14 5.09 32.09
C GLU A 86 25.52 5.30 32.72
N GLU A 87 26.37 4.27 32.71
CA GLU A 87 27.75 4.35 33.22
C GLU A 87 28.58 5.39 32.46
N LYS A 88 28.54 5.36 31.13
CA LYS A 88 29.25 6.33 30.29
C LYS A 88 28.77 7.76 30.53
N SER A 89 27.46 7.95 30.75
CA SER A 89 26.88 9.26 31.05
C SER A 89 27.30 9.77 32.43
N ALA A 90 27.36 8.87 33.43
CA ALA A 90 27.84 9.21 34.77
C ALA A 90 29.34 9.59 34.77
N LEU A 91 30.19 8.79 34.11
CA LEU A 91 31.62 9.07 33.93
C LEU A 91 31.86 10.41 33.20
N GLY A 92 31.08 10.69 32.16
CA GLY A 92 31.18 11.97 31.43
C GLY A 92 30.78 13.19 32.25
N LEU A 93 29.86 13.04 33.20
CA LEU A 93 29.48 14.11 34.13
C LEU A 93 30.50 14.30 35.26
N GLU A 94 31.20 13.25 35.67
CA GLU A 94 32.30 13.35 36.64
C GLU A 94 33.53 14.03 36.03
N GLY A 95 33.86 13.76 34.77
CA GLY A 95 34.95 14.45 34.06
C GLY A 95 34.68 15.91 33.68
N LEU A 96 33.49 16.44 33.95
CA LEU A 96 33.12 17.86 33.78
C LEU A 96 33.09 18.64 35.10
N LYS A 97 33.43 17.98 36.23
CA LYS A 97 33.49 18.61 37.56
C LYS A 97 34.86 19.21 37.90
N ASP A 98 35.83 19.15 36.99
CA ASP A 98 37.14 19.78 37.09
C ASP A 98 37.27 21.01 36.18
#